data_AF-A0A402BHL4-F1
#
_entry.id   AF-A0A402BHL4-F1
#
_cell.length_a   1.000
_cell.length_b   1.000
_cell.length_c   1.000
_cell.angle_alpha   90.00
_cell.angle_beta   90.00
_cell.angle_gamma   90.00
#
_symmetry.space_group_name_H-M   'P 1'
#
loop_
_entity.id
_entity.type
_entity.pdbx_description
1 polymer ?
#
loop_
_entity_poly.entity_id
_entity_poly.type
_entity_poly.pdbx_seq_one_letter_code
_entity_poly.pdbx_strand_id
1 'polypeptide(L)'
;MSFDRLYYEIKLLGKRTLLTPLILVIGFILLALFLQARQINPARALLGGVEMMLPIAMGAVIGTVLAQDSALEIQLTVASKYQHTALIRFSSILILSIIVAMLYINCMASLNLIYLPTFMQSWSPWLKFIIIQSLWLAPLLWCLAVGLCFSLLIQSQTAGVALLGGIWIAEIVFKDFIALNDWLRPALLFPATLLKFPATDIMPADYYKYFLDTRLELIGTALVLFVLSWFLLHNTERMLKGNTEE
;
A
#
# COMPACT_ATOMS: atom_id res chain seq x y z
N MET A 1 4.13 28.71 -10.54
CA MET A 1 5.21 27.76 -10.92
C MET A 1 5.09 26.40 -10.23
N SER A 2 5.06 26.26 -8.90
CA SER A 2 4.96 24.91 -8.28
C SER A 2 3.61 24.21 -8.52
N PHE A 3 2.50 24.95 -8.46
CA PHE A 3 1.15 24.39 -8.65
C PHE A 3 0.86 24.00 -10.10
N ASP A 4 1.32 24.79 -11.07
CA ASP A 4 1.14 24.51 -12.49
C ASP A 4 1.85 23.20 -12.87
N ARG A 5 3.06 22.98 -12.33
CA ARG A 5 3.81 21.74 -12.50
C ARG A 5 3.10 20.55 -11.86
N LEU A 6 2.60 20.70 -10.64
CA LEU A 6 1.84 19.64 -9.96
C LEU A 6 0.59 19.26 -10.76
N TYR A 7 -0.18 20.24 -11.23
CA TYR A 7 -1.37 20.02 -12.05
C TYR A 7 -1.03 19.28 -13.35
N TYR A 8 0.05 19.68 -14.00
CA TYR A 8 0.53 19.03 -15.22
C TYR A 8 0.94 17.56 -14.97
N GLU A 9 1.70 17.28 -13.91
CA GLU A 9 2.08 15.91 -13.55
C GLU A 9 0.85 15.05 -13.20
N ILE A 10 -0.11 15.58 -12.44
CA ILE A 10 -1.36 14.87 -12.12
C ILE A 10 -2.14 14.54 -13.41
N LYS A 11 -2.16 15.46 -14.38
CA LYS A 11 -2.79 15.22 -15.68
C LYS A 11 -2.05 14.16 -16.48
N LEU A 12 -0.71 14.12 -16.40
CA LEU A 12 0.14 13.12 -17.06
C LEU A 12 0.04 11.72 -16.44
N LEU A 13 -0.11 11.62 -15.12
CA LEU A 13 -0.34 10.33 -14.43
C LEU A 13 -1.52 9.56 -15.04
N GLY A 14 -2.44 10.27 -15.69
CA GLY A 14 -3.55 9.71 -16.43
C GLY A 14 -4.72 9.35 -15.53
N LYS A 15 -5.92 9.34 -16.13
CA LYS A 15 -7.16 9.06 -15.41
C LYS A 15 -7.17 7.68 -14.75
N ARG A 16 -6.50 6.68 -15.36
CA ARG A 16 -6.47 5.31 -14.84
C ARG A 16 -5.83 5.25 -13.45
N THR A 17 -4.63 5.81 -13.30
CA THR A 17 -3.89 5.91 -12.02
C THR A 17 -4.73 6.56 -10.92
N LEU A 18 -5.40 7.67 -11.23
CA LEU A 18 -6.21 8.41 -10.26
C LEU A 18 -7.52 7.69 -9.91
N LEU A 19 -8.11 6.95 -10.85
CA LEU A 19 -9.37 6.23 -10.64
C LEU A 19 -9.17 4.87 -9.96
N THR A 20 -8.01 4.22 -10.08
CA THR A 20 -7.76 2.89 -9.49
C THR A 20 -8.16 2.80 -8.00
N PRO A 21 -7.71 3.67 -7.08
CA PRO A 21 -8.09 3.55 -5.67
C PRO A 21 -9.60 3.74 -5.46
N LEU A 22 -10.24 4.60 -6.25
CA LEU A 22 -11.69 4.84 -6.18
C LEU A 22 -12.50 3.64 -6.68
N ILE A 23 -12.08 3.04 -7.81
CA ILE A 23 -12.72 1.85 -8.38
C ILE A 23 -12.63 0.68 -7.40
N LEU A 24 -11.49 0.49 -6.73
CA LEU A 24 -11.34 -0.53 -5.70
C LEU A 24 -12.30 -0.31 -4.54
N VAL A 25 -12.36 0.90 -4.01
CA VAL A 25 -13.29 1.25 -2.92
C VAL A 25 -14.73 0.96 -3.33
N ILE A 26 -15.15 1.41 -4.51
CA ILE A 26 -16.51 1.15 -5.03
C ILE A 26 -16.75 -0.36 -5.17
N GLY A 27 -15.79 -1.11 -5.71
CA GLY A 27 -15.89 -2.57 -5.85
C GLY A 27 -16.12 -3.28 -4.50
N PHE A 28 -15.38 -2.89 -3.46
CA PHE A 28 -15.55 -3.44 -2.12
C PHE A 28 -16.86 -3.01 -1.45
N ILE A 29 -17.35 -1.79 -1.71
CA ILE A 29 -18.67 -1.35 -1.24
C ILE A 29 -19.77 -2.19 -1.89
N LEU A 30 -19.71 -2.41 -3.21
CA LEU A 30 -20.67 -3.25 -3.92
C LEU A 30 -20.63 -4.70 -3.42
N LEU A 31 -19.43 -5.24 -3.19
CA LEU A 31 -19.26 -6.57 -2.58
C LEU A 31 -19.89 -6.62 -1.19
N ALA A 32 -19.69 -5.60 -0.35
CA ALA A 32 -20.28 -5.53 0.97
C ALA A 32 -21.82 -5.49 0.94
N LEU A 33 -22.40 -4.72 0.03
CA LEU A 33 -23.86 -4.69 -0.18
C LEU A 33 -24.38 -6.07 -0.62
N PHE A 34 -23.66 -6.75 -1.50
CA PHE A 34 -23.99 -8.12 -1.92
C PHE A 34 -23.93 -9.12 -0.75
N LEU A 35 -22.88 -9.07 0.07
CA LEU A 35 -22.75 -9.91 1.26
C LEU A 35 -23.86 -9.64 2.27
N GLN A 36 -24.18 -8.36 2.50
CA GLN A 36 -25.27 -7.95 3.39
C GLN A 36 -26.63 -8.47 2.89
N ALA A 37 -26.89 -8.42 1.58
CA ALA A 37 -28.11 -8.99 0.99
C ALA A 37 -28.22 -10.50 1.19
N ARG A 38 -27.09 -11.20 1.39
CA ARG A 38 -27.01 -12.62 1.75
C ARG A 38 -26.94 -12.86 3.26
N GLN A 39 -27.12 -11.83 4.09
CA GLN A 39 -27.01 -11.89 5.55
C GLN A 39 -25.61 -12.32 6.04
N ILE A 40 -24.58 -12.10 5.23
CA ILE A 40 -23.17 -12.36 5.59
C ILE A 40 -22.53 -11.05 6.04
N ASN A 41 -21.83 -11.07 7.17
CA ASN A 41 -21.15 -9.89 7.70
C ASN A 41 -20.07 -9.36 6.73
N PRO A 42 -20.19 -8.13 6.20
CA PRO A 42 -19.28 -7.60 5.20
C PRO A 42 -17.97 -7.04 5.77
N ALA A 43 -17.84 -6.92 7.10
CA ALA A 43 -16.74 -6.20 7.75
C ALA A 43 -15.35 -6.74 7.38
N ARG A 44 -15.19 -8.06 7.28
CA ARG A 44 -13.91 -8.69 6.90
C ARG A 44 -13.52 -8.34 5.46
N ALA A 45 -14.49 -8.38 4.54
CA ALA A 45 -14.26 -8.08 3.13
C ALA A 45 -13.87 -6.61 2.96
N LEU A 46 -14.59 -5.70 3.62
CA LEU A 46 -14.28 -4.27 3.62
C LEU A 46 -12.88 -4.00 4.19
N LEU A 47 -12.53 -4.63 5.31
CA LEU A 47 -11.20 -4.49 5.91
C LEU A 47 -10.11 -5.00 4.95
N GLY A 48 -10.32 -6.14 4.30
CA GLY A 48 -9.40 -6.66 3.27
C GLY A 48 -9.23 -5.72 2.08
N GLY A 49 -10.26 -4.94 1.74
CA GLY A 49 -10.17 -3.92 0.70
C GLY A 49 -9.14 -2.83 1.03
N VAL A 50 -9.16 -2.31 2.26
CA VAL A 50 -8.29 -1.21 2.68
C VAL A 50 -6.92 -1.68 3.18
N GLU A 51 -6.86 -2.83 3.85
CA GLU A 51 -5.61 -3.39 4.38
C GLU A 51 -4.79 -4.12 3.31
N MET A 52 -5.44 -4.81 2.36
CA MET A 52 -4.75 -5.65 1.37
C MET A 52 -4.79 -5.05 -0.04
N MET A 53 -6.00 -4.92 -0.60
CA MET A 53 -6.13 -4.66 -2.04
C MET A 53 -5.66 -3.26 -2.42
N LEU A 54 -5.98 -2.26 -1.61
CA LEU A 54 -5.57 -0.88 -1.86
C LEU A 54 -4.03 -0.75 -1.81
N PRO A 55 -3.30 -1.21 -0.77
CA PRO A 55 -1.83 -1.23 -0.76
C PRO A 55 -1.20 -1.91 -1.97
N ILE A 56 -1.63 -3.13 -2.31
CA ILE A 56 -1.07 -3.90 -3.43
C ILE A 56 -1.28 -3.16 -4.74
N ALA A 57 -2.51 -2.68 -4.99
CA ALA A 57 -2.82 -1.96 -6.21
C ALA A 57 -2.03 -0.66 -6.33
N MET A 58 -1.84 0.08 -5.23
CA MET A 58 -1.06 1.31 -5.23
C MET A 58 0.43 1.03 -5.44
N GLY A 59 0.96 -0.04 -4.85
CA GLY A 59 2.30 -0.56 -5.13
C GLY A 59 2.50 -0.93 -6.61
N ALA A 60 1.52 -1.60 -7.21
CA ALA A 60 1.52 -1.90 -8.64
C ALA A 60 1.50 -0.61 -9.47
N VAL A 61 0.58 0.31 -9.18
CA VAL A 61 0.42 1.58 -9.90
C VAL A 61 1.69 2.44 -9.86
N ILE A 62 2.35 2.57 -8.71
CA ILE A 62 3.60 3.34 -8.65
C ILE A 62 4.71 2.65 -9.46
N GLY A 63 4.78 1.31 -9.39
CA GLY A 63 5.72 0.54 -10.19
C GLY A 63 5.50 0.76 -11.69
N THR A 64 4.24 0.73 -12.13
CA THR A 64 3.88 0.91 -13.54
C THR A 64 4.15 2.33 -14.04
N VAL A 65 3.81 3.35 -13.24
CA VAL A 65 4.01 4.76 -13.60
C VAL A 65 5.49 5.11 -13.79
N LEU A 66 6.37 4.48 -13.02
CA LEU A 66 7.81 4.73 -13.12
C LEU A 66 8.49 3.89 -14.20
N ALA A 67 8.04 2.64 -14.41
CA ALA A 67 8.57 1.80 -15.48
C ALA A 67 8.16 2.28 -16.88
N GLN A 68 6.99 2.90 -17.04
CA GLN A 68 6.45 3.32 -18.34
C GLN A 68 6.65 4.81 -18.66
N ASP A 69 7.67 5.47 -18.08
CA ASP A 69 7.90 6.88 -18.38
C ASP A 69 8.45 7.05 -19.80
N SER A 70 7.57 7.29 -20.78
CA SER A 70 7.94 7.49 -22.19
C SER A 70 8.81 8.72 -22.42
N ALA A 71 8.89 9.64 -21.45
CA ALA A 71 9.71 10.84 -21.52
C ALA A 71 11.08 10.65 -20.85
N LEU A 72 11.45 9.44 -20.42
CA LEU A 72 12.67 9.20 -19.65
C LEU A 72 13.94 9.63 -20.42
N GLU A 73 14.02 9.30 -21.70
CA GLU A 73 15.14 9.71 -22.57
C GLU A 73 15.23 11.25 -22.73
N ILE A 74 14.09 11.92 -22.89
CA ILE A 74 14.04 13.38 -23.01
C ILE A 74 14.40 14.02 -21.65
N GLN A 75 13.86 13.51 -20.54
CA GLN A 75 14.14 14.04 -19.21
C GLN A 75 15.61 13.90 -18.81
N LEU A 76 16.31 12.89 -19.33
CA LEU A 76 17.74 12.72 -19.09
C LEU A 76 18.63 13.66 -19.92
N THR A 77 18.09 14.29 -20.98
CA THR A 77 18.80 15.30 -21.77
C THR A 77 18.55 16.73 -21.31
N VAL A 78 17.54 16.95 -20.46
CA VAL A 78 17.18 18.28 -19.91
C VAL A 78 17.84 18.47 -18.53
N ALA A 79 18.18 19.70 -18.18
CA ALA A 79 18.82 20.04 -16.90
C ALA A 79 18.00 19.67 -15.64
N SER A 80 16.72 19.33 -15.77
CA SER A 80 15.86 18.95 -14.65
C SER A 80 16.08 17.49 -14.23
N LYS A 81 16.38 17.26 -12.95
CA LYS A 81 16.60 15.92 -12.40
C LYS A 81 15.33 15.07 -12.44
N TYR A 82 15.35 13.93 -13.13
CA TYR A 82 14.30 12.90 -13.17
C TYR A 82 13.76 12.52 -11.77
N GLN A 83 14.66 12.49 -10.78
CA GLN A 83 14.35 12.24 -9.36
C GLN A 83 13.18 13.09 -8.84
N HIS A 84 13.15 14.38 -9.21
CA HIS A 84 12.13 15.29 -8.72
C HIS A 84 10.76 14.96 -9.33
N THR A 85 10.73 14.53 -10.60
CA THR A 85 9.50 14.10 -11.27
C THR A 85 8.97 12.81 -10.65
N ALA A 86 9.86 11.82 -10.44
CA ALA A 86 9.52 10.57 -9.77
C ALA A 86 8.95 10.81 -8.36
N LEU A 87 9.58 11.71 -7.58
CA LEU A 87 9.08 12.08 -6.25
C LEU A 87 7.72 12.78 -6.27
N ILE A 88 7.47 13.69 -7.22
CA ILE A 88 6.15 14.34 -7.35
C ILE A 88 5.08 13.28 -7.62
N ARG A 89 5.35 12.36 -8.55
CA ARG A 89 4.40 11.30 -8.93
C ARG A 89 4.13 10.35 -7.77
N PHE A 90 5.20 9.90 -7.10
CA PHE A 90 5.11 9.10 -5.88
C PHE A 90 4.27 9.80 -4.80
N SER A 91 4.58 11.06 -4.51
CA SER A 91 3.88 11.84 -3.47
C SER A 91 2.42 12.04 -3.83
N SER A 92 2.10 12.29 -5.11
CA SER A 92 0.73 12.46 -5.58
C SER A 92 -0.09 11.19 -5.40
N ILE A 93 0.47 10.02 -5.77
CA ILE A 93 -0.17 8.73 -5.57
C ILE A 93 -0.33 8.45 -4.08
N LEU A 94 0.72 8.63 -3.27
CA LEU A 94 0.70 8.43 -1.83
C LEU A 94 -0.39 9.28 -1.15
N ILE A 95 -0.44 10.59 -1.44
CA ILE A 95 -1.44 11.50 -0.86
C ILE A 95 -2.85 11.07 -1.24
N LEU A 96 -3.08 10.74 -2.52
CA LEU A 96 -4.38 10.25 -2.97
C LEU A 96 -4.78 8.97 -2.25
N SER A 97 -3.87 7.99 -2.16
CA SER A 97 -4.10 6.72 -1.47
C SER A 97 -4.40 6.93 0.01
N ILE A 98 -3.68 7.83 0.68
CA ILE A 98 -3.91 8.21 2.08
C ILE A 98 -5.31 8.79 2.25
N ILE A 99 -5.69 9.76 1.42
CA ILE A 99 -7.02 10.40 1.50
C ILE A 99 -8.12 9.35 1.33
N VAL A 100 -8.02 8.50 0.29
CA VAL A 100 -9.02 7.48 0.00
C VAL A 100 -9.10 6.44 1.12
N ALA A 101 -7.96 5.90 1.57
CA ALA A 101 -7.93 4.89 2.63
C ALA A 101 -8.39 5.45 3.99
N MET A 102 -8.01 6.68 4.32
CA MET A 102 -8.45 7.37 5.52
C MET A 102 -9.96 7.59 5.51
N LEU A 103 -10.54 8.09 4.40
CA LEU A 103 -11.99 8.24 4.29
C LEU A 103 -12.71 6.89 4.39
N TYR A 104 -12.19 5.87 3.72
CA TYR A 104 -12.74 4.52 3.72
C TYR A 104 -12.81 3.92 5.13
N ILE A 105 -11.68 3.90 5.84
CA ILE A 105 -11.61 3.25 7.15
C ILE A 105 -12.38 4.04 8.22
N ASN A 106 -12.40 5.38 8.14
CA ASN A 106 -13.19 6.17 9.08
C ASN A 106 -14.70 6.00 8.84
N CYS A 107 -15.13 5.79 7.60
CA CYS A 107 -16.51 5.41 7.29
C CYS A 107 -16.86 4.02 7.85
N MET A 108 -15.95 3.05 7.74
CA MET A 108 -16.14 1.75 8.40
C MET A 108 -16.23 1.89 9.93
N ALA A 109 -15.38 2.74 10.52
CA ALA A 109 -15.38 2.99 11.96
C ALA A 109 -16.70 3.60 12.43
N SER A 110 -17.25 4.58 11.70
CA SER A 110 -18.54 5.21 12.05
C SER A 110 -19.73 4.25 11.91
N LEU A 111 -19.64 3.27 11.02
CA LEU A 111 -20.61 2.19 10.86
C LEU A 111 -20.42 1.03 11.85
N ASN A 112 -19.46 1.12 12.79
CA ASN A 112 -19.09 0.06 13.74
C ASN A 112 -18.69 -1.27 13.06
N LEU A 113 -18.11 -1.19 11.86
CA LEU A 113 -17.64 -2.35 11.09
C LEU A 113 -16.17 -2.69 11.37
N ILE A 114 -15.52 -1.99 12.29
CA ILE A 114 -14.16 -2.29 12.76
C ILE A 114 -14.26 -2.93 14.14
N TYR A 115 -13.93 -4.22 14.21
CA TYR A 115 -13.88 -4.95 15.46
C TYR A 115 -12.53 -4.74 16.14
N LEU A 116 -12.53 -4.00 17.24
CA LEU A 116 -11.37 -3.82 18.10
C LEU A 116 -11.43 -4.78 19.30
N PRO A 117 -10.27 -5.20 19.84
CA PRO A 117 -10.20 -5.95 21.09
C PRO A 117 -10.89 -5.26 22.27
N THR A 118 -11.49 -6.05 23.16
CA THR A 118 -12.23 -5.55 24.34
C THR A 118 -11.37 -4.69 25.26
N PHE A 119 -10.11 -5.04 25.49
CA PHE A 119 -9.19 -4.26 26.32
C PHE A 119 -8.89 -2.87 25.75
N MET A 120 -9.06 -2.65 24.44
CA MET A 120 -8.90 -1.34 23.83
C MET A 120 -10.08 -0.42 24.11
N GLN A 121 -11.21 -0.91 24.62
CA GLN A 121 -12.37 -0.07 24.90
C GLN A 121 -12.06 1.03 25.92
N SER A 122 -11.17 0.77 26.88
CA SER A 122 -10.70 1.75 27.87
C SER A 122 -9.68 2.77 27.33
N TRP A 123 -9.17 2.57 26.11
CA TRP A 123 -8.15 3.46 25.54
C TRP A 123 -8.74 4.80 25.13
N SER A 124 -7.89 5.83 25.13
CA SER A 124 -8.26 7.16 24.67
C SER A 124 -8.71 7.12 23.19
N PRO A 125 -9.69 7.95 22.80
CA PRO A 125 -10.15 8.01 21.41
C PRO A 125 -9.02 8.30 20.41
N TRP A 126 -8.06 9.14 20.81
CA TRP A 126 -6.88 9.47 20.00
C TRP A 126 -5.98 8.26 19.75
N LEU A 127 -5.74 7.43 20.76
CA LEU A 127 -4.91 6.23 20.60
C LEU A 127 -5.62 5.20 19.70
N LYS A 128 -6.93 5.01 19.89
CA LYS A 128 -7.74 4.16 18.99
C LYS A 128 -7.65 4.64 17.55
N PHE A 129 -7.78 5.95 17.32
CA PHE A 129 -7.71 6.53 15.98
C PHE A 129 -6.36 6.23 15.32
N ILE A 130 -5.24 6.49 16.01
CA ILE A 130 -3.88 6.24 15.47
C ILE A 130 -3.70 4.76 15.11
N ILE A 131 -4.12 3.86 16.00
CA ILE A 131 -4.03 2.42 15.80
C ILE A 131 -4.89 1.97 14.62
N ILE A 132 -6.10 2.49 14.47
CA ILE A 132 -6.94 2.21 13.30
C ILE A 132 -6.24 2.69 12.03
N GLN A 133 -5.63 3.87 12.01
CA GLN A 133 -4.90 4.34 10.82
C GLN A 133 -3.70 3.44 10.48
N SER A 134 -3.05 2.85 11.48
CA SER A 134 -1.93 1.93 11.26
C SER A 134 -2.32 0.66 10.49
N LEU A 135 -3.60 0.24 10.53
CA LEU A 135 -4.10 -0.95 9.83
C LEU A 135 -3.79 -0.92 8.34
N TRP A 136 -3.99 0.22 7.70
CA TRP A 136 -3.82 0.39 6.25
C TRP A 136 -2.54 1.14 5.90
N LEU A 137 -2.08 2.05 6.77
CA LEU A 137 -0.94 2.91 6.45
C LEU A 137 0.36 2.11 6.34
N ALA A 138 0.61 1.17 7.26
CA ALA A 138 1.83 0.36 7.24
C ALA A 138 1.94 -0.51 5.97
N PRO A 139 0.95 -1.34 5.60
CA PRO A 139 1.03 -2.10 4.35
C PRO A 139 1.05 -1.18 3.11
N LEU A 140 0.33 -0.05 3.11
CA LEU A 140 0.37 0.91 2.00
C LEU A 140 1.78 1.44 1.74
N LEU A 141 2.44 1.95 2.79
CA LEU A 141 3.80 2.48 2.68
C LEU A 141 4.78 1.41 2.20
N TRP A 142 4.65 0.19 2.74
CA TRP A 142 5.49 -0.93 2.34
C TRP A 142 5.29 -1.31 0.88
N CYS A 143 4.06 -1.52 0.42
CA CYS A 143 3.76 -1.88 -0.96
C CYS A 143 4.19 -0.78 -1.96
N LEU A 144 4.02 0.49 -1.59
CA LEU A 144 4.51 1.62 -2.41
C LEU A 144 6.05 1.62 -2.50
N ALA A 145 6.75 1.38 -1.40
CA ALA A 145 8.21 1.33 -1.38
C ALA A 145 8.76 0.12 -2.18
N VAL A 146 8.12 -1.04 -2.06
CA VAL A 146 8.47 -2.24 -2.84
C VAL A 146 8.18 -2.03 -4.32
N GLY A 147 7.02 -1.48 -4.67
CA GLY A 147 6.66 -1.19 -6.06
C GLY A 147 7.63 -0.21 -6.73
N LEU A 148 8.05 0.81 -5.98
CA LEU A 148 9.10 1.74 -6.38
C LEU A 148 10.45 1.04 -6.56
N CYS A 149 10.85 0.17 -5.64
CA CYS A 149 12.11 -0.55 -5.72
C CYS A 149 12.15 -1.52 -6.92
N PHE A 150 11.06 -2.28 -7.12
CA PHE A 150 10.94 -3.23 -8.24
C PHE A 150 10.96 -2.53 -9.60
N SER A 151 10.29 -1.38 -9.76
CA SER A 151 10.35 -0.64 -11.03
C SER A 151 11.76 -0.16 -11.35
N LEU A 152 12.53 0.28 -10.35
CA LEU A 152 13.91 0.73 -10.55
C LEU A 152 14.90 -0.42 -10.81
N LEU A 153 14.68 -1.57 -10.18
CA LEU A 153 15.58 -2.73 -10.30
C LEU A 153 15.33 -3.55 -11.55
N ILE A 154 14.06 -3.79 -11.88
CA ILE A 154 13.65 -4.73 -12.93
C ILE A 154 13.33 -3.99 -14.23
N GLN A 155 12.87 -2.75 -14.14
CA GLN A 155 12.47 -1.92 -15.29
C GLN A 155 11.36 -2.56 -16.16
N SER A 156 10.65 -3.55 -15.61
CA SER A 156 9.53 -4.22 -16.27
C SER A 156 8.25 -4.10 -15.45
N GLN A 157 7.20 -3.57 -16.09
CA GLN A 157 5.88 -3.41 -15.50
C GLN A 157 5.29 -4.76 -15.07
N THR A 158 5.33 -5.75 -15.96
CA THR A 158 4.68 -7.05 -15.76
C THR A 158 5.37 -7.81 -14.63
N ALA A 159 6.70 -7.78 -14.57
CA ALA A 159 7.46 -8.41 -13.51
C ALA A 159 7.19 -7.79 -12.14
N GLY A 160 7.15 -6.45 -12.04
CA GLY A 160 6.87 -5.76 -10.77
C GLY A 160 5.48 -6.09 -10.22
N VAL A 161 4.46 -6.10 -11.10
CA VAL A 161 3.09 -6.49 -10.72
C VAL A 161 3.01 -7.97 -10.33
N ALA A 162 3.67 -8.85 -11.09
CA ALA A 162 3.70 -10.27 -10.79
C ALA A 162 4.36 -10.58 -9.44
N LEU A 163 5.44 -9.88 -9.09
CA LEU A 163 6.10 -10.06 -7.79
C LEU A 163 5.24 -9.58 -6.63
N LEU A 164 4.61 -8.40 -6.73
CA LEU A 164 3.67 -7.92 -5.70
C LEU A 164 2.48 -8.86 -5.54
N GLY A 165 1.92 -9.36 -6.67
CA GLY A 165 0.88 -10.37 -6.66
C GLY A 165 1.34 -11.71 -6.04
N GLY A 166 2.57 -12.13 -6.33
CA GLY A 166 3.19 -13.33 -5.77
C GLY A 166 3.38 -13.22 -4.25
N ILE A 167 3.84 -12.07 -3.75
CA ILE A 167 3.95 -11.78 -2.31
C ILE A 167 2.57 -11.88 -1.65
N TRP A 168 1.55 -11.31 -2.28
CA TRP A 168 0.18 -11.38 -1.77
C TRP A 168 -0.39 -12.82 -1.72
N ILE A 169 -0.18 -13.61 -2.78
CA ILE A 169 -0.61 -15.01 -2.80
C ILE A 169 0.15 -15.82 -1.75
N ALA A 170 1.46 -15.60 -1.63
CA ALA A 170 2.30 -16.26 -0.63
C ALA A 170 1.82 -15.94 0.80
N GLU A 171 1.49 -14.68 1.09
CA GLU A 171 0.87 -14.27 2.36
C GLU A 171 -0.41 -15.04 2.64
N ILE A 172 -1.35 -15.11 1.67
CA ILE A 172 -2.62 -15.82 1.87
C ILE A 172 -2.39 -17.31 2.17
N VAL A 173 -1.50 -17.96 1.40
CA VAL A 173 -1.26 -19.41 1.48
C VAL A 173 -0.45 -19.77 2.72
N PHE A 174 0.56 -18.98 3.07
CA PHE A 174 1.52 -19.28 4.12
C PHE A 174 1.34 -18.45 5.40
N LYS A 175 0.25 -17.68 5.54
CA LYS A 175 0.01 -16.81 6.72
C LYS A 175 0.26 -17.48 8.07
N ASP A 176 -0.18 -18.73 8.23
CA ASP A 176 -0.08 -19.44 9.51
C ASP A 176 1.37 -19.87 9.76
N PHE A 177 2.08 -20.28 8.71
CA PHE A 177 3.52 -20.57 8.78
C PHE A 177 4.33 -19.30 9.08
N ILE A 178 4.03 -18.18 8.42
CA ILE A 178 4.68 -16.89 8.65
C ILE A 178 4.46 -16.43 10.09
N ALA A 179 3.22 -16.53 10.59
CA ALA A 179 2.87 -16.11 11.95
C ALA A 179 3.61 -16.91 13.04
N LEU A 180 3.73 -18.23 12.85
CA LEU A 180 4.36 -19.14 13.81
C LEU A 180 5.89 -19.00 13.88
N ASN A 181 6.54 -18.50 12.82
CA ASN A 181 7.99 -18.32 12.78
C ASN A 181 8.40 -16.90 13.16
N ASP A 182 9.11 -16.73 14.29
CA ASP A 182 9.49 -15.40 14.81
C ASP A 182 10.27 -14.56 13.80
N TRP A 183 11.16 -15.17 12.99
CA TRP A 183 11.98 -14.46 12.01
C TRP A 183 11.24 -14.06 10.72
N LEU A 184 10.14 -14.75 10.39
CA LEU A 184 9.31 -14.44 9.21
C LEU A 184 8.19 -13.45 9.53
N ARG A 185 7.81 -13.34 10.81
CA ARG A 185 6.73 -12.44 11.27
C ARG A 185 6.86 -10.98 10.79
N PRO A 186 8.05 -10.37 10.67
CA PRO A 186 8.17 -9.01 10.14
C PRO A 186 7.67 -8.86 8.70
N ALA A 187 7.59 -9.96 7.94
CA ALA A 187 7.05 -9.98 6.59
C ALA A 187 5.52 -10.05 6.54
N LEU A 188 4.84 -10.15 7.70
CA LEU A 188 3.39 -10.30 7.78
C LEU A 188 2.67 -8.97 7.47
N LEU A 189 2.19 -8.83 6.24
CA LEU A 189 1.61 -7.60 5.70
C LEU A 189 0.17 -7.39 6.16
N PHE A 190 -0.63 -8.45 6.22
CA PHE A 190 -2.09 -8.33 6.40
C PHE A 190 -2.68 -9.06 7.63
N PRO A 191 -2.10 -8.93 8.85
CA PRO A 191 -2.56 -9.64 10.04
C PRO A 191 -4.03 -9.43 10.39
N ALA A 192 -4.59 -8.23 10.19
CA ALA A 192 -5.93 -7.92 10.68
C ALA A 192 -7.03 -8.58 9.83
N THR A 193 -6.75 -8.86 8.56
CA THR A 193 -7.67 -9.59 7.66
C THR A 193 -7.40 -11.10 7.66
N LEU A 194 -6.13 -11.53 7.75
CA LEU A 194 -5.72 -12.91 7.51
C LEU A 194 -5.66 -13.81 8.74
N LEU A 195 -5.25 -13.30 9.91
CA LEU A 195 -4.99 -14.14 11.09
C LEU A 195 -6.18 -14.22 12.05
N LYS A 196 -6.46 -13.14 12.79
CA LYS A 196 -7.42 -13.16 13.91
C LYS A 196 -8.51 -12.10 13.71
N PHE A 197 -9.49 -12.43 12.86
CA PHE A 197 -10.69 -11.61 12.63
C PHE A 197 -11.97 -12.39 13.01
N PRO A 198 -12.92 -11.81 13.78
CA PRO A 198 -12.87 -10.49 14.42
C PRO A 198 -11.87 -10.46 15.59
N ALA A 199 -11.31 -9.29 15.88
CA ALA A 199 -10.26 -9.13 16.90
C ALA A 199 -10.78 -9.00 18.34
N THR A 200 -12.06 -9.29 18.59
CA THR A 200 -12.74 -9.02 19.87
C THR A 200 -12.12 -9.75 21.06
N ASP A 201 -11.73 -11.01 20.86
CA ASP A 201 -11.29 -11.93 21.92
C ASP A 201 -9.77 -12.20 21.90
N ILE A 202 -9.00 -11.30 21.29
CA ILE A 202 -7.54 -11.42 21.23
C ILE A 202 -6.93 -11.05 22.58
N MET A 203 -6.03 -11.88 23.11
CA MET A 203 -5.25 -11.54 24.30
C MET A 203 -4.29 -10.37 24.02
N PRO A 204 -4.03 -9.47 24.98
CA PRO A 204 -3.13 -8.34 24.78
C PRO A 204 -1.75 -8.74 24.24
N ALA A 205 -1.16 -9.82 24.76
CA ALA A 205 0.15 -10.32 24.33
C ALA A 205 0.18 -10.68 22.83
N ASP A 206 -0.86 -11.36 22.34
CA ASP A 206 -0.98 -11.69 20.92
C ASP A 206 -1.19 -10.45 20.06
N TYR A 207 -1.96 -9.48 20.56
CA TYR A 207 -2.19 -8.22 19.84
C TYR A 207 -0.89 -7.46 19.63
N TYR A 208 -0.06 -7.29 20.67
CA TYR A 208 1.24 -6.64 20.51
C TYR A 208 2.14 -7.40 19.53
N LYS A 209 2.24 -8.73 19.72
CA LYS A 209 3.13 -9.59 18.94
C LYS A 209 2.78 -9.66 17.46
N TYR A 210 1.50 -9.86 17.12
CA TYR A 210 1.09 -10.09 15.72
C TYR A 210 0.65 -8.82 15.01
N PHE A 211 0.17 -7.82 15.75
CA PHE A 211 -0.32 -6.58 15.16
C PHE A 211 0.64 -5.42 15.39
N LEU A 212 0.93 -5.02 16.63
CA LEU A 212 1.69 -3.77 16.84
C LEU A 212 3.12 -3.86 16.31
N ASP A 213 3.83 -4.94 16.64
CA ASP A 213 5.24 -5.13 16.26
C ASP A 213 5.38 -5.20 14.73
N THR A 214 4.51 -5.97 14.07
CA THR A 214 4.51 -6.11 12.61
C THR A 214 4.25 -4.78 11.91
N ARG A 215 3.39 -3.90 12.45
CA ARG A 215 3.17 -2.55 11.87
C ARG A 215 4.41 -1.67 11.96
N LEU A 216 5.11 -1.71 13.08
CA LEU A 216 6.34 -0.95 13.26
C LEU A 216 7.45 -1.48 12.35
N GLU A 217 7.57 -2.80 12.22
CA GLU A 217 8.54 -3.46 11.34
C GLU A 217 8.25 -3.17 9.86
N LEU A 218 6.98 -3.19 9.43
CA LEU A 218 6.60 -2.81 8.07
C LEU A 218 6.91 -1.35 7.76
N ILE A 219 6.65 -0.43 8.69
CA ILE A 219 7.01 0.98 8.52
C ILE A 219 8.54 1.13 8.46
N GLY A 220 9.27 0.46 9.36
CA GLY A 220 10.74 0.49 9.38
C GLY A 220 11.35 -0.03 8.08
N THR A 221 10.87 -1.17 7.58
CA THR A 221 11.32 -1.75 6.32
C THR A 221 10.90 -0.91 5.11
N ALA A 222 9.71 -0.32 5.11
CA ALA A 222 9.29 0.63 4.07
C ALA A 222 10.22 1.84 3.99
N LEU A 223 10.64 2.39 5.14
CA LEU A 223 11.59 3.50 5.19
C LEU A 223 12.95 3.11 4.61
N VAL A 224 13.46 1.92 4.96
CA VAL A 224 14.72 1.39 4.39
C VAL A 224 14.61 1.23 2.87
N LEU A 225 13.53 0.63 2.38
CA LEU A 225 13.28 0.45 0.95
C LEU A 225 13.12 1.79 0.22
N PHE A 226 12.51 2.78 0.86
CA PHE A 226 12.40 4.13 0.30
C PHE A 226 13.77 4.80 0.17
N VAL A 227 14.63 4.68 1.19
CA VAL A 227 16.02 5.17 1.15
C VAL A 227 16.83 4.45 0.07
N LEU A 228 16.70 3.13 -0.06
CA LEU A 228 17.34 2.36 -1.14
C LEU A 228 16.86 2.83 -2.51
N SER A 229 15.55 3.01 -2.68
CA SER A 229 14.95 3.51 -3.92
C SER A 229 15.44 4.91 -4.26
N TRP A 230 15.62 5.76 -3.26
CA TRP A 230 16.21 7.09 -3.42
C TRP A 230 17.63 7.01 -3.99
N PHE A 231 18.49 6.14 -3.45
CA PHE A 231 19.83 5.92 -4.00
C PHE A 231 19.80 5.33 -5.42
N LEU A 232 18.87 4.42 -5.71
CA LEU A 232 18.70 3.86 -7.06
C LEU A 232 18.28 4.93 -8.08
N LEU A 233 17.39 5.85 -7.70
CA LEU A 233 17.01 7.02 -8.52
C LEU A 233 18.17 7.99 -8.78
N HIS A 234 19.24 7.94 -7.98
CA HIS A 234 20.45 8.72 -8.22
C HIS A 234 21.37 8.12 -9.27
N ASN A 235 21.22 6.83 -9.58
CA ASN A 235 22.03 6.15 -10.57
C ASN A 235 21.34 6.15 -11.96
N THR A 236 21.32 7.31 -12.59
CA THR A 236 20.63 7.54 -13.88
C THR A 236 21.20 6.71 -15.03
N GLU A 237 22.48 6.33 -14.99
CA GLU A 237 23.14 5.53 -16.03
C GLU A 237 22.51 4.14 -16.17
N ARG A 238 22.05 3.56 -15.06
CA ARG A 238 21.42 2.23 -15.07
C ARG A 238 20.01 2.26 -15.67
N MET A 239 19.33 3.39 -15.63
CA MET A 239 17.99 3.54 -16.21
C MET A 239 18.03 3.65 -17.74
N LEU A 240 19.14 4.12 -18.32
CA LEU A 240 19.33 4.22 -19.77
C LEU A 240 19.56 2.86 -20.44
N LYS A 241 20.23 1.92 -19.76
CA LYS A 241 20.65 0.64 -20.35
C LYS A 241 19.50 -0.34 -20.60
N GLY A 242 18.43 -0.28 -19.81
CA GLY A 242 17.30 -1.20 -20.00
C GLY A 242 16.39 -0.87 -21.18
N ASN A 243 16.38 0.38 -21.65
CA ASN A 243 15.55 0.79 -22.80
C ASN A 243 16.12 0.35 -24.15
N THR A 244 17.40 -0.02 -24.22
CA THR A 244 18.06 -0.42 -25.49
C THR A 244 17.93 -1.90 -25.83
N GLU A 245 17.37 -2.73 -24.94
CA GLU A 245 17.30 -4.19 -25.10
C GLU A 245 15.88 -4.73 -25.42
N GLU A 246 14.88 -3.86 -25.59
CA GLU A 246 13.53 -4.21 -26.12
C GLU A 246 13.32 -3.70 -27.55
#